data_AF-A0A1E5T1U4-F1
#
_entry.id   AF-A0A1E5T1U4-F1
#
_cell.length_a   1.000
_cell.length_b   1.000
_cell.length_c   1.000
_cell.angle_alpha   90.00
_cell.angle_beta   90.00
_cell.angle_gamma   90.00
#
_symmetry.space_group_name_H-M   'P 1'
#
loop_
_entity.id
_entity.type
_entity.pdbx_description
1 polymer ?
#
loop_
_entity_poly.entity_id
_entity_poly.type
_entity_poly.pdbx_seq_one_letter_code
_entity_poly.pdbx_strand_id
1 'polypeptide(L)'
;MSQEQWIDIGLYGSMVLILVAIVAAIGMNIVNAISNPKTLVKGAAGIGLLAIVFLIGYSMAPTEFGASTAKALEASKIDPTSDGAGNIYKLVGGAMTTTLILVVIAVVGLIYSSVSRIIR
;
A
#
# COMPACT_ATOMS: atom_id res chain seq x y z
N MET A 1 -17.87 42.53 -8.36
CA MET A 1 -17.10 41.48 -7.66
C MET A 1 -15.66 41.56 -8.11
N SER A 2 -14.72 41.68 -7.17
CA SER A 2 -13.29 41.69 -7.46
C SER A 2 -12.82 40.29 -7.88
N GLN A 3 -11.67 40.19 -8.56
CA GLN A 3 -11.10 38.89 -8.94
C GLN A 3 -10.86 37.98 -7.72
N GLU A 4 -10.49 38.57 -6.58
CA GLU A 4 -10.27 37.86 -5.32
C GLU A 4 -11.55 37.14 -4.84
N GLN A 5 -12.72 37.78 -4.96
CA GLN A 5 -14.00 37.15 -4.58
C GLN A 5 -14.37 35.94 -5.46
N TRP A 6 -13.97 35.94 -6.74
CA TRP A 6 -14.18 34.79 -7.63
C TRP A 6 -13.25 33.62 -7.32
N ILE A 7 -12.03 33.92 -6.87
CA ILE A 7 -11.08 32.89 -6.44
C ILE A 7 -11.57 32.26 -5.13
N ASP A 8 -12.02 33.08 -4.17
CA ASP A 8 -12.52 32.60 -2.88
C ASP A 8 -13.77 31.73 -3.02
N ILE A 9 -14.72 32.12 -3.88
CA ILE A 9 -15.93 31.32 -4.12
C ILE A 9 -15.60 29.97 -4.79
N GLY A 10 -14.65 29.97 -5.72
CA GLY A 10 -14.18 28.74 -6.38
C GLY A 10 -13.42 27.83 -5.42
N LEU A 11 -12.60 28.41 -4.54
CA LEU A 11 -11.86 27.68 -3.53
C LEU A 11 -12.80 27.07 -2.48
N TYR A 12 -13.74 27.84 -1.96
CA TYR A 12 -14.73 27.35 -1.00
C TYR A 12 -15.66 26.30 -1.62
N GLY A 13 -16.10 26.50 -2.86
CA GLY A 13 -16.89 25.52 -3.60
C GLY A 13 -16.14 24.20 -3.83
N SER A 14 -14.88 24.26 -4.26
CA SER A 14 -14.06 23.06 -4.47
C SER A 14 -13.76 22.31 -3.17
N MET A 15 -13.54 23.03 -2.06
CA MET A 15 -13.37 22.44 -0.73
C MET A 15 -14.59 21.65 -0.27
N VAL A 16 -15.80 22.18 -0.49
CA VAL A 16 -17.05 21.46 -0.20
C VAL A 16 -17.19 20.23 -1.09
N LEU A 17 -16.88 20.35 -2.39
CA LEU A 17 -16.95 19.23 -3.33
C LEU A 17 -15.95 18.12 -2.97
N ILE A 18 -14.74 18.45 -2.53
CA ILE A 18 -13.75 17.47 -2.05
C ILE A 18 -14.31 16.73 -0.83
N LEU A 19 -14.91 17.44 0.12
CA LEU A 19 -15.50 16.83 1.31
C LEU A 19 -16.60 15.83 0.93
N VAL A 20 -17.51 16.23 0.03
CA VAL A 20 -18.57 15.37 -0.49
C VAL A 20 -18.00 14.19 -1.25
N ALA A 21 -16.96 14.39 -2.05
CA ALA A 21 -16.30 13.31 -2.79
C ALA A 21 -15.66 12.28 -1.85
N ILE A 22 -15.02 12.72 -0.76
CA ILE A 22 -14.47 11.81 0.25
C ILE A 22 -15.58 10.99 0.91
N VAL A 23 -16.67 11.64 1.32
CA VAL A 23 -17.82 10.96 1.95
C VAL A 23 -18.46 9.97 0.97
N ALA A 24 -18.65 10.36 -0.29
CA ALA A 24 -19.21 9.50 -1.33
C ALA A 24 -18.29 8.32 -1.65
N ALA A 25 -16.98 8.54 -1.75
CA ALA A 25 -16.01 7.49 -2.01
C ALA A 25 -16.02 6.45 -0.89
N ILE A 26 -15.97 6.87 0.37
CA ILE A 26 -16.00 5.95 1.51
C ILE A 26 -17.38 5.28 1.62
N GLY A 27 -18.46 6.06 1.55
CA GLY A 27 -19.83 5.59 1.71
C GLY A 27 -20.24 4.58 0.63
N MET A 28 -19.90 4.84 -0.63
CA MET A 28 -20.21 3.94 -1.74
C MET A 28 -19.46 2.60 -1.61
N ASN A 29 -18.21 2.62 -1.14
CA ASN A 29 -17.47 1.39 -0.86
C ASN A 29 -18.15 0.55 0.24
N ILE A 30 -18.67 1.18 1.30
CA ILE A 30 -19.39 0.49 2.37
C ILE A 30 -20.73 -0.09 1.87
N VAL A 31 -21.52 0.69 1.13
CA VAL A 31 -22.79 0.20 0.55
C VAL A 31 -22.54 -0.97 -0.39
N ASN A 32 -21.51 -0.90 -1.23
CA ASN A 32 -21.12 -2.01 -2.10
C ASN A 32 -20.63 -3.24 -1.31
N ALA A 33 -19.89 -3.03 -0.22
CA ALA A 33 -19.43 -4.11 0.65
C ALA A 33 -20.60 -4.88 1.29
N ILE A 34 -21.65 -4.18 1.73
CA ILE A 34 -22.85 -4.79 2.34
C ILE A 34 -23.74 -5.44 1.28
N SER A 35 -23.94 -4.77 0.14
CA SER A 35 -24.85 -5.26 -0.91
C SER A 35 -24.27 -6.44 -1.69
N ASN A 36 -22.93 -6.54 -1.78
CA ASN A 36 -22.22 -7.60 -2.50
C ASN A 36 -21.12 -8.21 -1.63
N PRO A 37 -21.48 -9.00 -0.59
CA PRO A 37 -20.52 -9.55 0.36
C PRO A 37 -19.50 -10.50 -0.31
N LYS A 38 -19.86 -11.14 -1.43
CA LYS A 38 -18.92 -11.97 -2.21
C LYS A 38 -17.75 -11.15 -2.76
N THR A 39 -17.96 -9.90 -3.15
CA THR A 39 -16.89 -9.02 -3.63
C THR A 39 -15.99 -8.60 -2.47
N LEU A 40 -16.57 -8.38 -1.29
CA LEU A 40 -15.82 -8.11 -0.06
C LEU A 40 -14.93 -9.30 0.32
N VAL A 41 -15.43 -10.53 0.24
CA VAL A 41 -14.64 -11.74 0.52
C VAL A 41 -13.46 -11.88 -0.46
N LYS A 42 -13.64 -11.58 -1.75
CA LYS A 42 -12.53 -11.62 -2.72
C LYS A 42 -11.49 -10.54 -2.44
N GLY A 43 -11.92 -9.33 -2.08
CA GLY A 43 -11.02 -8.25 -1.66
C GLY A 43 -10.25 -8.61 -0.39
N ALA A 44 -10.95 -9.12 0.62
CA ALA A 44 -10.36 -9.60 1.86
C ALA A 44 -9.40 -10.77 1.64
N ALA A 45 -9.71 -11.69 0.72
CA ALA A 45 -8.81 -12.77 0.35
C ALA A 45 -7.52 -12.25 -0.30
N GLY A 46 -7.59 -11.19 -1.11
CA GLY A 46 -6.41 -10.52 -1.67
C GLY A 46 -5.54 -9.89 -0.58
N ILE A 47 -6.15 -9.16 0.37
CA ILE A 47 -5.43 -8.60 1.53
C ILE A 47 -4.85 -9.70 2.41
N GLY A 48 -5.58 -10.78 2.63
CA GLY A 48 -5.12 -11.94 3.39
C GLY A 48 -3.91 -12.61 2.73
N LEU A 49 -3.92 -12.77 1.42
CA LEU A 49 -2.78 -13.30 0.67
C LEU A 49 -1.56 -12.38 0.79
N LEU A 50 -1.74 -11.06 0.68
CA LEU A 50 -0.67 -10.09 0.90
C LEU A 50 -0.09 -10.18 2.31
N ALA A 51 -0.95 -10.30 3.34
CA ALA A 51 -0.52 -10.47 4.71
C ALA A 51 0.29 -11.76 4.90
N ILE A 52 -0.13 -12.88 4.28
CA ILE A 52 0.61 -14.14 4.33
C ILE A 52 2.00 -13.99 3.70
N VAL A 53 2.08 -13.42 2.49
CA VAL A 53 3.37 -13.21 1.81
C VAL A 53 4.27 -12.28 2.63
N PHE A 54 3.71 -11.23 3.22
CA PHE A 54 4.44 -10.33 4.09
C PHE A 54 4.93 -11.00 5.36
N LEU A 55 4.12 -11.83 6.01
CA LEU A 55 4.54 -12.59 7.19
C LEU A 55 5.66 -13.57 6.86
N ILE A 56 5.61 -14.22 5.69
CA ILE A 56 6.70 -15.07 5.22
C ILE A 56 7.97 -14.22 5.03
N GLY A 57 7.89 -13.12 4.29
CA GLY A 57 9.02 -12.22 4.06
C GLY A 57 9.61 -11.66 5.36
N TYR A 58 8.76 -11.27 6.31
CA TYR A 58 9.16 -10.80 7.63
C TYR A 58 9.80 -11.91 8.46
N SER A 59 9.27 -13.14 8.44
CA SER A 59 9.82 -14.26 9.19
C SER A 59 11.20 -14.68 8.69
N MET A 60 11.44 -14.56 7.38
CA MET A 60 12.71 -14.89 6.74
C MET A 60 13.74 -13.75 6.80
N ALA A 61 13.31 -12.53 7.15
CA ALA A 61 14.21 -11.39 7.24
C ALA A 61 15.18 -11.55 8.43
N PRO A 62 16.49 -11.38 8.22
CA PRO A 62 17.48 -11.50 9.28
C PRO A 62 17.29 -10.42 10.35
N THR A 63 17.53 -10.78 11.60
CA THR A 63 17.47 -9.87 12.75
C THR A 63 18.78 -9.08 12.92
N GLU A 64 19.87 -9.60 12.38
CA GLU A 64 21.18 -8.95 12.43
C GLU A 64 21.48 -8.24 11.12
N PHE A 65 22.10 -7.08 11.23
CA PHE A 65 22.42 -6.22 10.10
C PHE A 65 23.87 -5.74 10.18
N GLY A 66 24.54 -5.72 9.03
CA GLY A 66 25.95 -5.35 8.94
C GLY A 66 26.20 -3.84 9.00
N ALA A 67 27.48 -3.47 8.96
CA ALA A 67 27.93 -2.08 9.03
C ALA A 67 27.36 -1.16 7.94
N SER A 68 27.04 -1.70 6.75
CA SER A 68 26.41 -0.95 5.66
C SER A 68 24.97 -0.53 5.99
N THR A 69 24.21 -1.41 6.63
CA THR A 69 22.85 -1.14 7.06
C THR A 69 22.82 -0.21 8.27
N ALA A 70 23.76 -0.35 9.21
CA ALA A 70 23.88 0.55 10.34
C ALA A 70 24.06 2.01 9.89
N LYS A 71 24.92 2.26 8.88
CA LYS A 71 25.09 3.59 8.26
C LYS A 71 23.82 4.12 7.59
N ALA A 72 23.05 3.26 6.93
CA ALA A 72 21.78 3.65 6.31
C ALA A 72 20.72 4.03 7.36
N LEU A 73 20.77 3.37 8.52
CA LEU A 73 19.87 3.61 9.64
C LEU A 73 20.21 4.94 10.34
N GLU A 74 21.50 5.20 10.57
CA GLU A 74 21.99 6.51 11.06
C GLU A 74 21.65 7.65 10.11
N ALA A 75 21.81 7.46 8.80
CA ALA A 75 21.40 8.44 7.78
C ALA A 75 19.89 8.73 7.81
N SER A 76 19.09 7.77 8.27
CA SER A 76 17.65 7.88 8.47
C SER A 76 17.27 8.42 9.86
N LYS A 77 18.25 8.88 10.66
CA LYS A 77 18.10 9.34 12.05
C LYS A 77 17.55 8.27 13.00
N ILE A 78 17.79 7.00 12.71
CA ILE A 78 17.43 5.87 13.58
C ILE A 78 18.72 5.35 14.22
N ASP A 79 18.73 5.26 15.55
CA ASP A 79 19.88 4.74 16.29
C ASP A 79 20.03 3.22 16.06
N PRO A 80 21.12 2.75 15.43
CA PRO A 80 21.34 1.34 15.15
C PRO A 80 21.59 0.48 16.40
N THR A 81 21.87 1.10 17.55
CA THR A 81 22.06 0.40 18.84
C THR A 81 20.78 0.29 19.66
N SER A 82 19.70 0.94 19.23
CA SER A 82 18.41 0.86 19.92
C SER A 82 17.76 -0.51 19.76
N ASP A 83 17.07 -0.98 20.81
CA ASP A 83 16.31 -2.25 20.78
C ASP A 83 15.25 -2.30 19.66
N GLY A 84 14.85 -1.14 19.12
CA GLY A 84 13.91 -1.02 18.00
C GLY A 84 14.53 -1.16 16.61
N ALA A 85 15.85 -0.98 16.47
CA ALA A 85 16.56 -0.98 15.18
C ALA A 85 16.42 -2.30 14.42
N GLY A 86 16.56 -3.43 15.13
CA GLY A 86 16.41 -4.77 14.55
C GLY A 86 14.99 -5.05 14.05
N ASN A 87 13.97 -4.56 14.76
CA ASN A 87 12.57 -4.71 14.33
C ASN A 87 12.27 -3.88 13.09
N ILE A 88 12.79 -2.66 13.01
CA ILE A 88 12.66 -1.81 11.82
C ILE A 88 13.38 -2.43 10.63
N TYR A 89 14.60 -2.96 10.83
CA TYR A 89 15.34 -3.65 9.77
C TYR A 89 14.58 -4.87 9.24
N LYS A 90 14.05 -5.70 10.15
CA LYS A 90 13.25 -6.87 9.79
C LYS A 90 11.96 -6.51 9.07
N LEU A 91 11.31 -5.41 9.47
CA LEU A 91 10.14 -4.85 8.81
C LEU A 91 10.46 -4.40 7.38
N VAL A 92 11.53 -3.63 7.19
CA VAL A 92 11.95 -3.15 5.87
C VAL A 92 12.37 -4.32 4.97
N GLY A 93 13.15 -5.27 5.49
CA GLY A 93 13.55 -6.47 4.76
C GLY A 93 12.35 -7.33 4.36
N GLY A 94 11.39 -7.52 5.27
CA GLY A 94 10.14 -8.23 4.97
C GLY A 94 9.30 -7.53 3.91
N ALA A 95 9.16 -6.21 3.98
CA ALA A 95 8.44 -5.41 2.98
C ALA A 95 9.13 -5.45 1.60
N MET A 96 10.46 -5.40 1.57
CA MET A 96 11.24 -5.50 0.34
C MET A 96 11.07 -6.87 -0.32
N THR A 97 11.22 -7.96 0.42
CA THR A 97 10.99 -9.33 -0.09
C THR A 97 9.57 -9.51 -0.61
N THR A 98 8.58 -8.99 0.12
CA THR A 98 7.17 -9.02 -0.31
C THR A 98 6.98 -8.33 -1.64
N THR A 99 7.56 -7.14 -1.80
CA THR A 99 7.47 -6.37 -3.04
C THR A 99 8.09 -7.13 -4.20
N LEU A 100 9.27 -7.74 -4.00
CA LEU A 100 9.93 -8.55 -5.03
C LEU A 100 9.07 -9.76 -5.45
N ILE A 101 8.47 -10.46 -4.50
CA ILE A 101 7.55 -11.58 -4.79
C ILE A 101 6.35 -11.09 -5.61
N LEU A 102 5.75 -9.97 -5.22
CA LEU A 102 4.60 -9.40 -5.94
C LEU A 102 4.96 -8.94 -7.34
N VAL A 103 6.16 -8.41 -7.55
CA VAL A 103 6.65 -8.07 -8.90
C VAL A 103 6.71 -9.32 -9.78
N VAL A 104 7.24 -10.43 -9.27
CA VAL A 104 7.28 -11.69 -10.03
C VAL A 104 5.87 -12.19 -10.35
N ILE A 105 4.97 -12.19 -9.37
CA ILE A 105 3.55 -12.59 -9.56
C ILE A 105 2.87 -11.68 -10.60
N ALA A 106 3.12 -10.38 -10.55
CA ALA A 106 2.56 -9.41 -11.49
C ALA A 106 3.06 -9.64 -12.92
N VAL A 107 4.36 -9.90 -13.10
CA VAL A 107 4.93 -10.23 -14.41
C VAL A 107 4.33 -11.50 -14.98
N VAL A 108 4.25 -12.57 -14.18
CA VAL A 108 3.61 -13.84 -14.60
C VAL A 108 2.14 -13.61 -14.94
N GLY A 109 1.42 -12.85 -14.12
CA GLY A 109 0.02 -12.49 -14.35
C GLY A 109 -0.18 -11.70 -15.65
N LEU A 110 0.72 -10.77 -15.97
CA LEU A 110 0.69 -10.02 -17.23
C LEU A 110 0.93 -10.91 -18.44
N ILE A 111 1.89 -11.84 -18.36
CA ILE A 111 2.15 -12.81 -19.43
C ILE A 111 0.91 -13.69 -19.65
N TYR A 112 0.36 -14.25 -18.57
CA TYR A 112 -0.87 -15.05 -18.64
C TYR A 112 -2.04 -14.26 -19.23
N SER A 113 -2.25 -13.02 -18.77
CA SER A 113 -3.29 -12.14 -19.29
C SER A 113 -3.12 -11.87 -20.79
N SER A 114 -1.88 -11.69 -21.25
CA SER A 114 -1.60 -11.45 -22.66
C SER A 114 -1.87 -12.69 -23.51
N VAL A 115 -1.43 -13.88 -23.06
CA VAL A 115 -1.66 -15.16 -23.76
C VAL A 115 -3.15 -15.51 -23.78
N SER A 116 -3.84 -15.37 -22.66
CA SER A 116 -5.27 -15.70 -22.56
C SER A 116 -6.14 -14.84 -23.47
N ARG A 117 -5.76 -13.58 -23.73
CA ARG A 117 -6.43 -12.65 -24.64
C ARG A 117 -6.14 -12.94 -26.12
N ILE A 118 -5.06 -13.64 -26.44
CA ILE A 118 -4.75 -14.06 -27.82
C ILE A 118 -5.49 -15.37 -28.15
N ILE A 119 -5.66 -16.24 -27.14
CA ILE A 119 -6.31 -17.53 -27.30
C ILE A 119 -7.85 -17.43 -27.25
N ARG A 120 -8.40 -16.46 -26.51
CA ARG A 120 -9.84 -16.13 -26.49
C ARG A 120 -10.12 -14.89 -27.31
#